data_AF-A0A957CFG1-F1
#
_entry.id   AF-A0A957CFG1-F1
#
_cell.length_a   1.000
_cell.length_b   1.000
_cell.length_c   1.000
_cell.angle_alpha   90.00
_cell.angle_beta   90.00
_cell.angle_gamma   90.00
#
_symmetry.space_group_name_H-M   'P 1'
#
loop_
_entity.id
_entity.type
_entity.pdbx_description
1 polymer ?
#
loop_
_entity_poly.entity_id
_entity_poly.type
_entity_poly.pdbx_seq_one_letter_code
_entity_poly.pdbx_strand_id
1 'polypeptide(L)'
;MKSAKSVDFSKRAGDRSWQRASCWIICLFLLLLAGCAQPNVSQTGATAVPLTLQVDGQTFNLTTNSATVRELLAEAGVDVGELDEVDPPLFTLLTPDMDIRVVRVS
;
A
#
# COMPACT_ATOMS: atom_id res chain seq x y z
N MET A 1 -20.18 68.86 -10.73
CA MET A 1 -18.85 68.23 -10.64
C MET A 1 -18.44 68.07 -9.18
N LYS A 2 -18.14 66.81 -8.80
CA LYS A 2 -17.36 66.31 -7.64
C LYS A 2 -17.78 66.68 -6.20
N SER A 3 -18.61 65.81 -5.65
CA SER A 3 -18.66 65.45 -4.23
C SER A 3 -17.47 64.54 -3.89
N ALA A 4 -16.75 64.85 -2.81
CA ALA A 4 -16.14 63.92 -1.86
C ALA A 4 -15.25 64.71 -0.89
N LYS A 5 -15.71 64.89 0.35
CA LYS A 5 -14.90 65.36 1.49
C LYS A 5 -14.88 64.28 2.57
N SER A 6 -13.69 64.16 3.15
CA SER A 6 -13.34 63.49 4.41
C SER A 6 -13.43 61.96 4.44
N VAL A 7 -12.27 61.31 4.25
CA VAL A 7 -11.97 60.07 4.95
C VAL A 7 -10.96 60.44 6.03
N ASP A 8 -11.46 60.47 7.27
CA ASP A 8 -10.69 60.78 8.47
C ASP A 8 -9.65 59.68 8.74
N PHE A 9 -8.37 60.06 8.74
CA PHE A 9 -7.24 59.19 9.06
C PHE A 9 -6.91 59.25 10.56
N SER A 10 -7.93 59.20 11.42
CA SER A 10 -7.78 59.20 12.86
C SER A 10 -8.44 57.97 13.44
N LYS A 11 -7.68 56.87 13.48
CA LYS A 11 -7.74 55.76 14.46
C LYS A 11 -6.95 54.56 13.91
N ARG A 12 -5.62 54.64 13.92
CA ARG A 12 -4.77 53.44 14.08
C ARG A 12 -4.60 53.20 15.58
N ALA A 13 -5.67 52.68 16.17
CA ALA A 13 -5.63 52.05 17.47
C ALA A 13 -5.15 50.60 17.29
N GLY A 14 -4.29 50.13 18.19
CA GLY A 14 -4.26 48.73 18.57
C GLY A 14 -3.21 47.83 17.91
N ASP A 15 -2.16 47.52 18.67
CA ASP A 15 -1.72 46.13 18.92
C ASP A 15 -0.96 45.39 17.80
N ARG A 16 0.31 45.77 17.61
CA ARG A 16 1.26 45.20 16.64
C ARG A 16 1.77 43.77 16.99
N SER A 17 1.37 43.20 18.12
CA SER A 17 1.83 41.88 18.59
C SER A 17 0.95 40.72 18.10
N TRP A 18 -0.30 40.98 17.72
CA TRP A 18 -1.27 39.93 17.40
C TRP A 18 -1.11 39.32 16.00
N GLN A 19 -0.57 40.07 15.04
CA GLN A 19 -0.26 39.56 13.70
C GLN A 19 0.95 38.60 13.68
N ARG A 20 1.84 38.73 14.67
CA ARG A 20 3.09 37.95 14.77
C ARG A 20 2.83 36.54 15.27
N ALA A 21 2.05 36.45 16.34
CA ALA A 21 1.62 35.17 16.91
C ALA A 21 0.67 34.42 15.96
N SER A 22 -0.17 35.15 15.21
CA SER A 22 -1.10 34.56 14.24
C SER A 22 -0.37 33.92 13.05
N CYS A 23 0.63 34.58 12.45
CA CYS A 23 1.48 33.93 11.44
C CYS A 23 2.24 32.72 11.98
N TRP A 24 2.72 32.77 13.23
CA TRP A 24 3.44 31.65 13.85
C TRP A 24 2.54 30.45 14.08
N ILE A 25 1.33 30.65 14.59
CA ILE A 25 0.36 29.57 14.82
C ILE A 25 -0.14 29.01 13.48
N ILE A 26 -0.41 29.85 12.48
CA ILE A 26 -0.84 29.41 11.14
C ILE A 26 0.29 28.63 10.43
N CYS A 27 1.54 29.07 10.53
CA CYS A 27 2.69 28.32 9.99
C CYS A 27 2.92 26.98 10.73
N LEU A 28 2.76 26.96 12.05
CA LEU A 28 2.92 25.74 12.86
C LEU A 28 1.78 24.74 12.62
N PHE A 29 0.57 25.23 12.37
CA PHE A 29 -0.60 24.42 12.03
C PHE A 29 -0.51 23.88 10.58
N LEU A 30 0.00 24.68 9.63
CA LEU A 30 0.30 24.22 8.25
C LEU A 30 1.42 23.18 8.20
N LEU A 31 2.40 23.26 9.10
CA LEU A 31 3.48 22.26 9.23
C LEU A 31 2.98 20.91 9.75
N LEU A 32 1.94 20.89 10.59
CA LEU A 32 1.37 19.64 11.14
C LEU A 32 0.56 18.83 10.11
N LEU A 33 0.04 19.48 9.06
CA LEU A 33 -0.75 18.82 8.01
C LEU A 33 0.08 18.09 6.95
N ALA A 34 1.41 18.18 6.97
CA ALA A 34 2.30 17.47 6.05
C ALA A 34 2.68 16.04 6.54
N GLY A 35 1.94 15.50 7.52
CA GLY A 35 2.25 14.24 8.20
C GLY A 35 1.56 13.00 7.64
N CYS A 36 1.53 12.80 6.32
CA CYS A 36 1.20 11.50 5.72
C CYS A 36 2.22 11.17 4.62
N ALA A 37 3.49 11.01 4.98
CA ALA A 37 4.41 10.28 4.13
C ALA A 37 4.04 8.79 4.26
N GLN A 38 3.07 8.36 3.45
CA GLN A 38 2.80 6.93 3.28
C GLN A 38 4.06 6.29 2.70
N PRO A 39 4.60 5.21 3.30
CA PRO A 39 5.67 4.47 2.67
C PRO A 39 5.10 3.85 1.39
N ASN A 40 5.55 4.35 0.25
CA ASN A 40 5.51 3.62 -0.99
C ASN A 40 6.46 2.42 -0.84
N VAL A 41 5.92 1.32 -0.31
CA VAL A 41 6.55 0.01 -0.42
C VAL A 41 6.56 -0.39 -1.89
N SER A 42 7.51 0.16 -2.63
CA SER A 42 7.93 -0.39 -3.91
C SER A 42 8.53 -1.75 -3.59
N GLN A 43 7.72 -2.81 -3.68
CA GLN A 43 8.17 -4.19 -3.61
C GLN A 43 9.07 -4.46 -4.82
N THR A 44 10.36 -4.10 -4.68
CA THR A 44 11.40 -4.48 -5.61
C THR A 44 11.63 -5.98 -5.45
N GLY A 45 10.88 -6.77 -6.22
CA GLY A 45 10.99 -8.22 -6.22
C GLY A 45 9.96 -8.94 -7.10
N ALA A 46 9.42 -8.31 -8.15
CA ALA A 46 8.57 -9.00 -9.14
C ALA A 46 9.46 -9.73 -10.16
N THR A 47 10.32 -10.64 -9.68
CA THR A 47 10.90 -11.64 -10.56
C THR A 47 9.87 -12.75 -10.66
N ALA A 48 9.14 -12.77 -11.76
CA ALA A 48 8.15 -13.80 -12.01
C ALA A 48 8.85 -15.17 -11.98
N VAL A 49 8.46 -16.01 -11.02
CA VAL A 49 9.04 -17.33 -10.77
C VAL A 49 8.31 -18.35 -11.63
N PRO A 50 8.97 -18.96 -12.63
CA PRO A 50 8.39 -20.08 -13.36
C PRO A 50 8.35 -21.32 -12.46
N LEU A 51 7.22 -22.02 -12.44
CA LEU A 51 7.05 -23.24 -11.66
C LEU A 51 6.01 -24.16 -12.31
N THR A 52 5.97 -25.40 -11.82
CA THR A 52 5.03 -26.42 -12.27
C THR A 52 4.10 -26.79 -11.12
N LEU A 53 2.80 -26.59 -11.32
CA LEU A 53 1.74 -26.90 -10.37
C LEU A 53 0.99 -28.14 -10.85
N GLN A 54 0.89 -29.17 -10.03
CA GLN A 54 0.11 -30.37 -10.27
C GLN A 54 -1.08 -30.41 -9.33
N VAL A 55 -2.30 -30.41 -9.89
CA VAL A 55 -3.56 -30.51 -9.12
C VAL A 55 -4.35 -31.69 -9.65
N ASP A 56 -4.68 -32.64 -8.77
CA ASP A 56 -5.48 -33.82 -9.11
C ASP A 56 -4.96 -34.60 -10.35
N GLY A 57 -3.63 -34.64 -10.51
CA GLY A 57 -2.96 -35.30 -11.64
C GLY A 57 -2.89 -34.49 -12.94
N GLN A 58 -3.43 -33.26 -12.97
CA GLN A 58 -3.25 -32.32 -14.07
C GLN A 58 -2.04 -31.43 -13.81
N THR A 59 -1.20 -31.21 -14.82
CA THR A 59 0.02 -30.39 -14.71
C THR A 59 -0.17 -29.04 -15.38
N PHE A 60 0.16 -27.96 -14.67
CA PHE A 60 0.07 -26.57 -15.10
C PHE A 60 1.44 -25.91 -14.98
N ASN A 61 1.95 -25.35 -16.08
CA ASN A 61 3.15 -24.52 -16.04
C ASN A 61 2.73 -23.07 -15.86
N LEU A 62 3.08 -22.50 -14.70
CA LEU A 62 2.64 -21.18 -14.28
C LEU A 62 3.85 -20.29 -14.03
N THR A 63 3.63 -18.99 -14.08
CA THR A 63 4.62 -18.01 -13.66
C THR A 63 3.94 -17.07 -12.67
N THR A 64 4.42 -17.05 -11.44
CA THR A 64 3.81 -16.28 -10.34
C THR A 64 4.79 -15.28 -9.76
N ASN A 65 4.27 -14.22 -9.14
CA ASN A 65 5.06 -13.32 -8.30
C ASN A 65 4.85 -13.59 -6.79
N SER A 66 4.15 -14.67 -6.46
CA SER A 66 3.89 -15.08 -5.08
C SER A 66 5.18 -15.52 -4.39
N ALA A 67 5.26 -15.32 -3.07
CA ALA A 67 6.43 -15.71 -2.29
C ALA A 67 6.29 -17.14 -1.76
N THR A 68 5.06 -17.60 -1.52
CA THR A 68 4.78 -18.90 -0.86
C THR A 68 3.82 -19.78 -1.66
N VAL A 69 3.85 -21.09 -1.38
CA VAL A 69 2.92 -22.07 -1.95
C VAL A 69 1.46 -21.69 -1.68
N ARG A 70 1.13 -21.20 -0.47
CA ARG A 70 -0.22 -20.73 -0.14
C ARG A 70 -0.71 -19.62 -1.06
N GLU A 71 0.13 -18.59 -1.26
CA GLU A 71 -0.21 -17.44 -2.09
C GLU A 71 -0.38 -17.85 -3.56
N LEU A 72 0.50 -18.72 -4.07
CA LEU A 72 0.36 -19.27 -5.42
C LEU A 72 -0.97 -20.02 -5.60
N LEU A 73 -1.32 -20.90 -4.65
CA LEU A 73 -2.55 -21.69 -4.76
C LEU A 73 -3.79 -20.79 -4.72
N ALA A 74 -3.78 -19.77 -3.85
CA ALA A 74 -4.83 -18.76 -3.80
C ALA A 74 -4.93 -17.95 -5.12
N GLU A 75 -3.79 -17.56 -5.71
CA GLU A 75 -3.73 -16.88 -7.01
C GLU A 75 -4.25 -17.77 -8.15
N ALA A 76 -3.93 -19.07 -8.11
CA ALA A 76 -4.42 -20.07 -9.06
C ALA A 76 -5.90 -20.44 -8.85
N GLY A 77 -6.56 -19.93 -7.80
CA GLY A 77 -7.95 -20.27 -7.46
C GLY A 77 -8.12 -21.70 -6.95
N VAL A 78 -7.06 -22.30 -6.41
CA VAL A 78 -7.07 -23.65 -5.83
C VAL A 78 -7.26 -23.53 -4.32
N ASP A 79 -8.47 -23.85 -3.86
CA ASP A 79 -8.75 -23.98 -2.44
C ASP A 79 -8.30 -25.36 -1.93
N VAL A 80 -7.60 -25.39 -0.80
CA VAL A 80 -7.00 -26.58 -0.19
C VAL A 80 -7.75 -26.88 1.09
N GLY A 81 -8.41 -28.03 1.14
CA GLY A 81 -9.11 -28.52 2.32
C GLY A 81 -8.15 -28.99 3.41
N GLU A 82 -8.66 -29.16 4.63
CA GLU A 82 -7.85 -29.57 5.79
C GLU A 82 -7.31 -31.01 5.70
N LEU A 83 -7.93 -31.84 4.87
CA LEU A 83 -7.49 -33.21 4.57
C LEU A 83 -6.65 -33.31 3.30
N ASP A 84 -6.53 -32.22 2.52
CA ASP A 84 -5.78 -32.23 1.28
C ASP A 84 -4.28 -32.24 1.58
N GLU A 85 -3.53 -33.02 0.81
CA GLU A 85 -2.09 -33.11 0.94
C GLU A 85 -1.44 -32.17 -0.08
N VAL A 86 -0.59 -31.27 0.40
CA VAL A 86 0.19 -30.35 -0.43
C VAL A 86 1.67 -30.55 -0.16
N ASP A 87 2.39 -30.88 -1.22
CA ASP A 87 3.84 -31.03 -1.20
C ASP A 87 4.45 -30.10 -2.25
N PRO A 88 5.31 -29.14 -1.87
CA PRO A 88 5.77 -28.80 -0.52
C PRO A 88 4.68 -28.13 0.36
N PRO A 89 4.88 -28.03 1.69
CA PRO A 89 3.92 -27.38 2.61
C PRO A 89 3.56 -25.94 2.22
N LEU A 90 2.36 -25.49 2.59
CA LEU A 90 1.80 -24.18 2.25
C LEU A 90 2.68 -22.95 2.60
N PHE A 91 3.53 -23.07 3.63
CA PHE A 91 4.42 -22.00 4.09
C PHE A 91 5.80 -22.02 3.41
N THR A 92 6.04 -22.96 2.50
CA THR A 92 7.30 -23.08 1.78
C THR A 92 7.45 -21.91 0.81
N LEU A 93 8.67 -21.36 0.74
CA LEU A 93 9.02 -20.31 -0.21
C LEU A 93 9.15 -20.89 -1.62
N LEU A 94 8.67 -20.14 -2.61
CA LEU A 94 8.76 -20.54 -4.01
C LEU A 94 10.16 -20.35 -4.56
N THR A 95 10.64 -21.33 -5.31
CA THR A 95 11.88 -21.26 -6.07
C THR A 95 11.61 -21.49 -7.55
N PRO A 96 12.45 -20.97 -8.46
CA PRO A 96 12.33 -21.27 -9.89
C PRO A 96 12.41 -22.77 -10.15
N ASP A 97 11.62 -23.24 -11.13
CA ASP A 97 11.55 -24.63 -11.57
C ASP A 97 11.12 -25.61 -10.45
N MET A 98 10.38 -25.10 -9.47
CA MET A 98 9.81 -25.91 -8.39
C MET A 98 8.56 -26.67 -8.86
N ASP A 99 8.48 -27.94 -8.47
CA ASP A 99 7.28 -28.76 -8.62
C ASP A 99 6.44 -28.70 -7.35
N ILE A 100 5.16 -28.38 -7.49
CA ILE A 100 4.18 -28.35 -6.40
C ILE A 100 3.06 -29.32 -6.73
N ARG A 101 2.71 -30.19 -5.79
CA ARG A 101 1.68 -31.22 -5.96
C ARG A 101 0.59 -31.07 -4.90
N VAL A 102 -0.64 -31.03 -5.37
CA VAL A 102 -1.85 -31.03 -4.55
C VAL A 102 -2.63 -32.31 -4.83
N VAL A 103 -2.91 -33.08 -3.76
CA VAL A 103 -3.71 -34.31 -3.81
C VAL A 103 -4.92 -34.13 -2.91
N ARG A 104 -6.11 -34.17 -3.50
CA ARG A 104 -7.35 -34.17 -2.72
C ARG A 104 -7.62 -35.53 -2.12
N VAL A 105 -7.91 -35.55 -0.81
CA VAL A 105 -8.33 -36.76 -0.09
C VAL A 105 -9.85 -36.67 0.10
N SER A 106 -10.59 -37.40 -0.74
CA SER A 106 -12.06 -37.50 -0.70
C SER A 106 -12.57 -38.58 0.24
#